data_AF-A0A960T5Z5-F1
#
_entry.id   AF-A0A960T5Z5-F1
#
_cell.length_a   1.000
_cell.length_b   1.000
_cell.length_c   1.000
_cell.angle_alpha   90.00
_cell.angle_beta   90.00
_cell.angle_gamma   90.00
#
_symmetry.space_group_name_H-M   'P 1'
#
loop_
_entity.id
_entity.type
_entity.pdbx_description
1 polymer ?
#
loop_
_entity_poly.entity_id
_entity_poly.type
_entity_poly.pdbx_seq_one_letter_code
_entity_poly.pdbx_strand_id
1 'polypeptide(L)'
;MPYDSQKISKFPLLPGVYLMKGARSKILYIGKAKNLRLRVRQYFSGQDTRLMIPHLLKEVQDIEVIVVTSEKEALLLENTLIKQHKPKYNACLKDDKTYIS
;
A
#
# COMPACT_ATOMS: atom_id res chain seq x y z
N MET A 1 -8.68 -1.64 10.78
CA MET A 1 -9.38 -0.35 10.60
C MET A 1 -10.70 -0.66 9.90
N PRO A 2 -11.87 -0.29 10.44
CA PRO A 2 -13.11 -0.36 9.66
C PRO A 2 -12.94 0.46 8.37
N TYR A 3 -13.51 0.00 7.26
CA TYR A 3 -13.45 0.70 5.98
C TYR A 3 -14.00 2.13 6.12
N ASP A 4 -13.12 3.13 6.08
CA ASP A 4 -13.50 4.54 6.08
C ASP A 4 -13.54 5.06 4.65
N SER A 5 -14.74 4.99 4.07
CA SER A 5 -15.00 5.45 2.70
C SER A 5 -14.76 6.95 2.53
N GLN A 6 -14.96 7.76 3.57
CA GLN A 6 -14.78 9.22 3.52
C GLN A 6 -13.30 9.60 3.52
N LYS A 7 -12.46 8.85 4.24
CA LYS A 7 -11.01 9.04 4.17
C LYS A 7 -10.45 8.63 2.81
N ILE A 8 -10.87 7.48 2.31
CA ILE A 8 -10.37 6.95 1.02
C ILE A 8 -10.83 7.84 -0.15
N SER A 9 -12.03 8.42 -0.09
CA SER A 9 -12.52 9.30 -1.17
C SER A 9 -11.66 10.55 -1.37
N LYS A 10 -11.03 11.03 -0.30
CA LYS A 10 -10.08 12.17 -0.28
C LYS A 10 -8.70 11.83 -0.83
N PHE A 11 -8.38 10.55 -1.04
CA PHE A 11 -7.09 10.19 -1.62
C PHE A 11 -7.00 10.67 -3.08
N PRO A 12 -5.81 11.09 -3.52
CA PRO A 12 -5.64 11.65 -4.85
C PRO A 12 -5.79 10.57 -5.93
N LEU A 13 -6.27 10.99 -7.10
CA LEU A 13 -6.31 10.20 -8.33
C LEU A 13 -4.95 10.24 -9.07
N LEU A 14 -3.85 10.31 -8.32
CA LEU A 14 -2.49 10.50 -8.83
C LEU A 14 -1.63 9.27 -8.57
N PRO A 15 -0.51 9.11 -9.30
CA PRO A 15 0.47 8.10 -8.98
C PRO A 15 1.17 8.40 -7.66
N GLY A 16 1.62 7.35 -6.98
CA GLY A 16 2.24 7.48 -5.68
C GLY A 16 2.51 6.18 -4.98
N VAL A 17 2.98 6.30 -3.75
CA VAL A 17 3.22 5.20 -2.82
C VAL A 17 2.26 5.32 -1.65
N TYR A 18 1.68 4.20 -1.22
CA TYR A 18 0.86 4.12 -0.02
C TYR A 18 1.56 3.29 1.05
N LEU A 19 1.40 3.73 2.30
CA LEU A 19 1.98 3.10 3.47
C LEU A 19 0.83 2.67 4.38
N MET A 20 0.71 1.37 4.60
CA MET A 20 -0.24 0.81 5.54
C MET A 20 0.45 0.63 6.89
N LYS A 21 -0.09 1.28 7.91
CA LYS A 21 0.46 1.33 9.26
C LYS A 21 -0.45 0.58 10.24
N GLY A 22 0.15 -0.16 11.14
CA GLY A 22 -0.51 -0.82 12.26
C GLY A 22 -0.35 -0.05 13.56
N ALA A 23 -0.43 -0.77 14.67
CA ALA A 23 -0.22 -0.21 16.01
C ALA A 23 1.13 0.51 16.12
N ARG A 24 1.16 1.61 16.88
CA ARG A 24 2.36 2.45 17.11
C ARG A 24 2.99 2.96 15.80
N SER A 25 2.17 3.23 14.78
CA SER A 25 2.60 3.72 13.47
C SER A 25 3.59 2.81 12.74
N LYS A 26 3.66 1.52 13.12
CA LYS A 26 4.55 0.55 12.47
C LYS A 26 4.11 0.31 11.04
N ILE A 27 5.00 0.52 10.07
CA ILE A 27 4.72 0.25 8.66
C ILE A 27 4.65 -1.26 8.45
N LEU A 28 3.47 -1.74 8.07
CA LEU A 28 3.17 -3.14 7.83
C LEU A 28 3.37 -3.51 6.36
N TYR A 29 2.96 -2.60 5.47
CA TYR A 29 3.03 -2.79 4.03
C TYR A 29 3.23 -1.46 3.31
N ILE A 30 3.99 -1.50 2.22
CA ILE A 30 4.23 -0.39 1.29
C ILE A 30 3.90 -0.90 -0.12
N GLY A 31 3.19 -0.12 -0.90
CA GLY A 31 2.99 -0.42 -2.33
C GLY A 31 2.86 0.84 -3.16
N LYS A 32 3.11 0.72 -4.47
CA LYS A 32 2.86 1.79 -5.44
C LYS A 32 1.52 1.66 -6.17
N ALA A 33 1.02 2.78 -6.69
CA ALA A 33 -0.17 2.83 -7.54
C ALA A 33 -0.03 3.90 -8.62
N LYS A 34 -0.63 3.68 -9.79
CA LYS A 34 -0.91 4.75 -10.77
C LYS A 34 -2.04 5.68 -10.30
N ASN A 35 -2.90 5.14 -9.43
CA ASN A 35 -4.03 5.84 -8.85
C ASN A 35 -4.21 5.39 -7.40
N LEU A 36 -3.76 6.23 -6.46
CA LEU A 36 -3.76 5.90 -5.03
C LEU A 36 -5.16 5.58 -4.51
N ARG A 37 -6.17 6.38 -4.87
CA ARG A 37 -7.55 6.17 -4.42
C ARG A 37 -8.13 4.84 -4.89
N LEU A 38 -8.02 4.53 -6.19
CA LEU A 38 -8.55 3.28 -6.74
C LEU A 38 -7.85 2.08 -6.14
N ARG A 39 -6.52 2.15 -5.98
CA ARG A 39 -5.74 1.05 -5.43
C ARG A 39 -6.09 0.77 -3.98
N VAL A 40 -6.22 1.81 -3.16
CA VAL A 40 -6.61 1.65 -1.75
C VAL A 40 -8.02 1.10 -1.64
N ARG A 41 -8.96 1.58 -2.45
CA ARG A 41 -10.35 1.09 -2.47
C ARG A 41 -10.45 -0.40 -2.82
N GLN A 42 -9.58 -0.91 -3.71
CA GLN A 42 -9.58 -2.33 -4.11
C GLN A 42 -9.37 -3.30 -2.95
N TYR A 43 -8.58 -2.90 -1.93
CA TYR A 43 -8.36 -3.73 -0.75
C TYR A 43 -9.63 -3.98 0.05
N PHE A 44 -10.52 -2.99 0.09
CA PHE A 44 -11.74 -3.06 0.88
C PHE A 44 -12.96 -3.54 0.08
N SER A 45 -12.88 -3.54 -1.25
CA SER A 45 -13.90 -4.16 -2.10
C SER A 45 -13.74 -5.69 -2.22
N GLY A 46 -12.69 -6.27 -1.64
CA GLY A 46 -12.42 -7.72 -1.70
C GLY A 46 -11.92 -8.20 -3.07
N GLN A 47 -11.59 -7.29 -3.98
CA GLN A 47 -11.13 -7.61 -5.35
C GLN A 47 -9.62 -7.90 -5.43
N ASP A 48 -8.89 -7.84 -4.31
CA ASP A 48 -7.47 -8.19 -4.28
C ASP A 48 -7.29 -9.66 -3.87
N THR A 49 -6.75 -10.46 -4.78
CA THR A 49 -6.66 -11.93 -4.64
C THR A 49 -5.49 -12.41 -3.80
N ARG A 50 -4.63 -11.52 -3.29
CA ARG A 50 -3.47 -11.90 -2.50
C ARG A 50 -3.88 -12.41 -1.11
N LEU A 51 -3.46 -13.62 -0.75
CA LEU A 51 -3.83 -14.33 0.48
C LEU A 51 -3.50 -13.57 1.78
N MET A 52 -2.47 -12.74 1.74
CA MET A 52 -2.05 -11.92 2.88
C MET A 52 -2.96 -10.73 3.17
N ILE A 53 -3.80 -10.30 2.23
CA ILE A 53 -4.57 -9.05 2.35
C ILE A 53 -5.58 -9.09 3.50
N PRO A 54 -6.38 -10.15 3.68
CA PRO A 54 -7.27 -10.24 4.84
C PRO A 54 -6.52 -10.14 6.17
N HIS A 55 -5.30 -10.69 6.25
CA HIS A 55 -4.47 -10.62 7.45
C HIS A 55 -3.90 -9.22 7.67
N LEU A 56 -3.39 -8.59 6.61
CA LEU A 56 -2.91 -7.22 6.63
C LEU A 56 -4.00 -6.25 7.11
N LEU A 57 -5.20 -6.32 6.52
CA LEU A 57 -6.30 -5.40 6.84
C LEU A 57 -6.81 -5.51 8.29
N LYS A 58 -6.64 -6.69 8.92
CA LYS A 58 -6.92 -6.87 10.36
C LYS A 58 -5.93 -6.08 11.24
N GLU A 59 -4.67 -5.98 10.84
CA GLU A 59 -3.62 -5.28 11.61
C GLU A 59 -3.54 -3.78 11.29
N VAL A 60 -3.96 -3.35 10.09
CA VAL A 60 -3.90 -1.95 9.65
C VAL A 60 -4.81 -1.06 10.50
N GLN A 61 -4.25 0.03 10.99
CA GLN A 61 -4.93 1.09 11.74
C GLN A 61 -4.96 2.40 10.95
N ASP A 62 -3.99 2.63 10.08
CA ASP A 62 -3.88 3.84 9.29
C ASP A 62 -3.27 3.61 7.90
N ILE A 63 -3.59 4.50 6.96
CA ILE A 63 -3.03 4.52 5.60
C ILE A 63 -2.60 5.93 5.28
N GLU A 64 -1.33 6.07 4.92
CA GLU A 64 -0.75 7.30 4.38
C GLU A 64 -0.44 7.15 2.90
N VAL A 65 -0.42 8.26 2.19
CA VAL A 65 -0.11 8.32 0.76
C VAL A 65 0.91 9.41 0.48
N ILE A 66 1.86 9.10 -0.40
CA ILE A 66 2.85 10.04 -0.92
C ILE A 66 2.62 10.13 -2.42
N VAL A 67 2.25 11.32 -2.89
CA VAL A 67 2.04 11.62 -4.31
C VAL A 67 3.38 11.85 -4.98
N VAL A 68 3.52 11.35 -6.20
CA VAL A 68 4.70 11.58 -7.04
C VAL A 68 4.28 11.99 -8.44
N THR A 69 5.24 12.40 -9.25
CA THR A 69 4.96 12.92 -10.60
C THR A 69 4.89 11.83 -11.67
N SER A 70 5.50 10.67 -11.43
CA SER A 70 5.58 9.58 -12.40
C SER A 70 5.58 8.18 -11.78
N GLU A 71 5.23 7.17 -12.57
CA GLU A 71 5.29 5.77 -12.14
C GLU A 71 6.71 5.31 -11.80
N LYS A 72 7.72 5.84 -12.51
CA LYS A 72 9.13 5.55 -12.27
C LYS A 72 9.58 6.09 -10.92
N GLU A 73 9.15 7.30 -10.57
CA GLU A 73 9.38 7.88 -9.25
C GLU A 73 8.68 7.07 -8.16
N ALA A 74 7.44 6.64 -8.39
CA ALA A 74 6.71 5.77 -7.45
C ALA A 74 7.46 4.46 -7.18
N LEU A 75 8.01 3.83 -8.23
CA LEU A 75 8.81 2.61 -8.13
C LEU A 75 10.11 2.84 -7.35
N LEU A 76 10.83 3.94 -7.61
CA LEU A 76 12.07 4.25 -6.88
C LEU A 76 11.79 4.53 -5.40
N LEU A 77 10.75 5.31 -5.12
CA LEU A 77 10.34 5.66 -3.76
C LEU A 77 9.87 4.43 -2.98
N GLU A 78 9.03 3.60 -3.56
CA GLU A 78 8.59 2.33 -2.98
C GLU A 78 9.78 1.45 -2.60
N ASN A 79 10.70 1.22 -3.54
CA ASN A 79 11.88 0.41 -3.30
C ASN A 79 12.75 0.97 -2.17
N THR A 80 12.93 2.29 -2.14
CA THR A 80 13.68 2.99 -1.08
C THR A 80 13.02 2.77 0.28
N LEU A 81 11.71 3.00 0.38
CA LEU A 81 10.96 2.87 1.63
C LEU A 81 10.89 1.40 2.11
N ILE A 82 10.75 0.43 1.20
CA ILE A 82 10.78 -1.00 1.54
C ILE A 82 12.16 -1.39 2.10
N LYS A 83 13.25 -0.93 1.48
CA LYS A 83 14.61 -1.21 1.98
C LYS A 83 14.85 -0.57 3.34
N GLN A 84 14.36 0.65 3.56
CA GLN A 84 14.51 1.40 4.79
C GLN A 84 13.70 0.79 5.95
N HIS A 85 12.44 0.44 5.71
CA HIS A 85 11.52 0.02 6.77
C HIS A 85 11.36 -1.50 6.91
N LYS A 86 11.73 -2.27 5.89
CA LYS A 86 11.58 -3.73 5.80
C LYS A 86 10.24 -4.24 6.35
N PRO A 87 9.10 -3.77 5.79
CA PRO A 87 7.79 -4.08 6.36
C PRO A 87 7.50 -5.58 6.33
N LYS A 88 6.83 -6.07 7.38
CA LYS A 88 6.48 -7.50 7.58
C LYS A 88 5.85 -8.11 6.33
N TYR A 89 4.87 -7.44 5.72
CA TYR A 89 4.12 -7.98 4.60
C TYR A 89 4.80 -7.76 3.24
N ASN A 90 5.78 -6.84 3.12
CA ASN A 90 6.57 -6.74 1.89
C ASN A 90 7.59 -7.88 1.75
N ALA A 91 8.06 -8.44 2.86
CA ALA A 91 8.95 -9.61 2.85
C ALA A 91 8.21 -10.89 2.41
N CYS A 92 6.96 -11.09 2.84
CA CYS A 92 6.13 -12.23 2.43
C CYS A 92 5.74 -12.21 0.93
N LEU A 93 5.92 -11.10 0.22
CA LEU A 93 5.62 -10.97 -1.22
C LEU A 93 6.80 -11.32 -2.12
N LYS A 94 8.00 -11.54 -1.56
CA LYS A 94 9.17 -11.84 -2.37
C LYS A 94 9.07 -13.15 -3.15
N ASP A 95 8.22 -14.09 -2.74
CA ASP A 95 8.18 -15.41 -3.37
C ASP A 95 7.20 -15.55 -4.55
N ASP A 96 6.11 -14.76 -4.65
CA ASP A 96 5.06 -15.09 -5.64
C ASP A 96 4.82 -14.08 -6.77
N LYS A 97 5.28 -12.83 -6.67
CA LYS A 97 5.13 -11.86 -7.78
C LYS A 97 6.36 -10.98 -7.91
N THR A 98 7.28 -11.50 -8.71
CA THR A 98 8.30 -10.79 -9.45
C THR A 98 7.90 -9.34 -9.74
N TYR A 99 8.72 -8.41 -9.27
CA TYR A 99 8.69 -6.98 -9.57
C TYR A 99 9.00 -6.71 -11.05
N ILE A 100 8.22 -7.26 -11.98
CA ILE A 100 8.43 -7.00 -13.41
C ILE A 100 7.59 -5.78 -13.80
N SER A 101 8.33 -4.67 -13.91
CA SER A 101 8.29 -3.68 -15.00
C SER A 101 6.92 -3.37 -15.60
#